data_AF-A0A2T6MBC2-F1
#
_entry.id   AF-A0A2T6MBC2-F1
#
_cell.length_a   1.000
_cell.length_b   1.000
_cell.length_c   1.000
_cell.angle_alpha   90.00
_cell.angle_beta   90.00
_cell.angle_gamma   90.00
#
_symmetry.space_group_name_H-M   'P 1'
#
loop_
_entity.id
_entity.type
_entity.pdbx_description
1 polymer ?
#
loop_
_entity_poly.entity_id
_entity_poly.type
_entity_poly.pdbx_seq_one_letter_code
_entity_poly.pdbx_strand_id
1 'polypeptide(L)' 'MSRAQIDQVSILACLTGLVLAVAWFIALGVTGKAPESLAMLASAVGGFELFHFGQGLWFNRARRRRGL' A
#
# COMPACT_ATOMS: atom_id res chain seq x y z
N MET A 1 -4.34 -14.00 14.48
CA MET A 1 -5.23 -12.89 14.05
C MET A 1 -6.31 -13.45 13.15
N SER A 2 -7.55 -12.97 13.32
CA SER A 2 -8.67 -13.29 12.43
C SER A 2 -8.41 -12.74 11.02
N ARG A 3 -8.91 -13.41 9.96
CA ARG A 3 -8.79 -12.94 8.57
C ARG A 3 -9.33 -11.51 8.40
N ALA A 4 -10.39 -11.16 9.13
CA ALA A 4 -10.96 -9.81 9.11
C ALA A 4 -10.02 -8.74 9.69
N GLN A 5 -9.21 -9.09 10.69
CA GLN A 5 -8.23 -8.16 11.27
C GLN A 5 -7.08 -7.88 10.30
N ILE A 6 -6.64 -8.90 9.55
CA ILE A 6 -5.60 -8.74 8.52
C ILE A 6 -6.13 -7.84 7.38
N ASP A 7 -7.38 -8.03 6.99
CA ASP A 7 -8.02 -7.23 5.94
C ASP A 7 -8.16 -5.75 6.35
N GLN A 8 -8.58 -5.47 7.59
CA GLN A 8 -8.61 -4.10 8.12
C GLN A 8 -7.23 -3.43 8.13
N VAL A 9 -6.18 -4.18 8.53
CA VAL A 9 -4.80 -3.66 8.54
C VAL A 9 -4.32 -3.36 7.12
N SER A 10 -4.61 -4.23 6.16
CA SER A 10 -4.28 -4.02 4.74
C SER A 10 -5.17 -3.02 4.01
N ILE A 11 -6.30 -2.60 4.59
CA ILE A 11 -7.05 -1.44 4.06
C ILE A 11 -6.42 -0.16 4.62
N LEU A 12 -6.04 -0.18 5.89
CA LEU A 12 -5.47 0.97 6.58
C LEU A 12 -4.09 1.34 6.05
N ALA A 13 -3.20 0.38 5.79
CA ALA A 13 -1.87 0.67 5.24
C ALA A 13 -1.95 1.20 3.79
N CYS A 14 -2.99 0.81 3.03
CA CYS A 14 -3.23 1.20 1.64
C CYS A 14 -3.72 2.65 1.61
N LEU A 15 -4.67 2.97 2.50
CA LEU A 15 -5.09 4.33 2.78
C LEU A 15 -3.92 5.20 3.23
N THR A 16 -3.05 4.69 4.11
CA THR A 16 -1.88 5.43 4.61
C THR A 16 -0.87 5.70 3.49
N GLY A 17 -0.59 4.70 2.63
CA GLY A 17 0.27 4.86 1.46
C GLY A 17 -0.29 5.88 0.46
N LEU A 18 -1.59 5.86 0.19
CA LEU A 18 -2.26 6.85 -0.67
C LEU A 18 -2.20 8.26 -0.07
N VAL A 19 -2.47 8.40 1.22
CA VAL A 19 -2.39 9.69 1.92
C VAL A 19 -0.96 10.25 1.87
N LEU A 20 0.06 9.40 2.09
CA LEU A 20 1.46 9.80 1.99
C LEU A 20 1.86 10.19 0.56
N ALA A 21 1.39 9.46 -0.46
CA ALA A 21 1.62 9.80 -1.85
C ALA A 21 0.99 11.15 -2.22
N VAL A 22 -0.27 11.37 -1.84
CA VAL A 22 -0.97 12.65 -2.06
C VAL A 22 -0.25 13.79 -1.31
N ALA A 23 0.15 13.57 -0.06
CA ALA A 23 0.90 14.55 0.72
C ALA A 23 2.25 14.91 0.07
N TRP A 24 2.93 13.93 -0.55
CA TRP A 24 4.17 14.19 -1.29
C TRP A 24 3.94 15.06 -2.53
N PHE A 25 2.91 14.78 -3.33
CA PHE A 25 2.56 15.60 -4.49
C PHE A 25 2.13 17.02 -4.08
N ILE A 26 1.36 17.16 -2.99
CA ILE A 26 1.01 18.47 -2.43
C ILE A 26 2.26 19.23 -1.99
N ALA A 27 3.18 18.57 -1.28
CA ALA A 27 4.44 19.17 -0.87
C ALA A 27 5.26 19.63 -2.10
N LEU A 28 5.40 18.77 -3.12
CA LEU A 28 6.07 19.13 -4.36
C LEU A 28 5.45 20.39 -5.01
N GLY A 29 4.12 20.46 -5.07
CA GLY A 29 3.40 21.58 -5.69
C GLY A 29 3.44 22.89 -4.88
N VAL A 30 3.44 22.82 -3.56
CA VAL A 30 3.42 24.01 -2.67
C VAL A 30 4.82 24.56 -2.41
N THR A 31 5.81 23.69 -2.15
CA THR A 31 7.16 24.13 -1.79
C THR A 31 8.18 24.04 -2.92
N GLY A 32 7.84 23.42 -4.06
CA GLY A 32 8.77 23.21 -5.19
C GLY A 32 9.94 22.26 -4.88
N LYS A 33 10.01 21.76 -3.64
CA LYS A 33 10.97 20.78 -3.12
C LYS A 33 10.19 19.81 -2.26
N ALA A 34 10.13 18.56 -2.69
CA ALA A 34 9.52 17.51 -1.90
C ALA A 34 10.56 16.89 -0.96
N PRO A 35 10.26 16.72 0.33
CA PRO A 35 11.17 16.06 1.27
C PRO A 35 11.44 14.62 0.85
N GLU A 36 12.71 14.26 0.73
CA GLU A 36 13.14 12.91 0.34
C GLU A 36 12.62 11.84 1.32
N SER A 37 12.53 12.20 2.60
CA SER A 37 11.96 11.35 3.65
C SER A 37 10.49 11.00 3.42
N LEU A 38 9.68 11.91 2.87
CA LEU A 38 8.27 11.64 2.56
C LEU A 38 8.13 10.69 1.37
N ALA A 39 8.99 10.84 0.34
CA ALA A 39 9.03 9.89 -0.77
C ALA A 39 9.40 8.49 -0.27
N MET A 40 10.43 8.40 0.57
CA MET A 40 10.90 7.15 1.15
C MET A 40 9.83 6.47 1.99
N LEU A 41 9.12 7.23 2.85
CA LEU A 41 8.04 6.70 3.67
C LEU A 41 6.83 6.27 2.82
N ALA A 42 6.44 7.07 1.83
CA ALA A 42 5.34 6.74 0.92
C ALA A 42 5.64 5.47 0.12
N SER A 43 6.86 5.33 -0.40
CA SER A 43 7.28 4.16 -1.16
C SER A 43 7.49 2.92 -0.29
N ALA A 44 7.98 3.07 0.95
CA ALA A 44 8.09 1.97 1.89
C ALA A 44 6.71 1.42 2.31
N VAL A 45 5.79 2.30 2.69
CA VAL A 45 4.42 1.91 3.11
C VAL A 45 3.62 1.39 1.92
N GLY A 46 3.65 2.09 0.79
CA GLY A 46 2.98 1.68 -0.43
C GLY A 46 3.53 0.37 -1.01
N GLY A 47 4.85 0.19 -1.00
CA GLY A 47 5.50 -1.03 -1.47
C GLY A 47 5.21 -2.24 -0.59
N PHE A 48 5.20 -2.07 0.75
CA PHE A 48 4.84 -3.11 1.69
C PHE A 48 3.41 -3.61 1.47
N GLU A 49 2.46 -2.68 1.30
CA GLU A 49 1.06 -3.02 1.07
C GLU A 49 0.83 -3.65 -0.31
N LEU A 50 1.46 -3.12 -1.36
CA LEU A 50 1.35 -3.67 -2.72
C LEU A 50 1.88 -5.09 -2.80
N PHE A 51 2.94 -5.40 -2.04
CA PHE A 51 3.47 -6.76 -1.91
C PHE A 51 2.46 -7.69 -1.22
N HIS A 52 1.86 -7.26 -0.10
CA HIS A 52 0.85 -8.03 0.64
C HIS A 52 -0.41 -8.29 -0.20
N PHE A 53 -0.90 -7.25 -0.90
CA PHE A 53 -2.02 -7.37 -1.82
C PHE A 53 -1.70 -8.29 -3.01
N GLY A 54 -0.49 -8.18 -3.57
CA GLY A 54 0.02 -9.05 -4.62
C GLY A 54 0.04 -10.53 -4.20
N GLN A 55 0.45 -10.82 -2.96
CA GLN A 55 0.37 -12.17 -2.40
C GLN A 55 -1.08 -12.65 -2.32
N GLY A 56 -2.01 -11.81 -1.83
CA GLY A 56 -3.44 -12.11 -1.78
C GLY A 56 -4.03 -12.45 -3.17
N LEU A 57 -3.70 -11.65 -4.18
CA LEU A 57 -4.09 -11.89 -5.57
C LEU A 57 -3.49 -13.18 -6.13
N TRP A 58 -2.20 -13.45 -5.87
CA TRP A 58 -1.55 -14.69 -6.30
C TRP A 58 -2.22 -15.89 -5.65
N PHE A 59 -2.47 -15.88 -4.34
CA PHE A 59 -3.14 -16.98 -3.65
C PHE A 59 -4.57 -17.21 -4.15
N ASN A 60 -5.33 -16.15 -4.42
CA ASN A 60 -6.66 -16.25 -5.03
C ASN A 60 -6.59 -16.78 -6.46
N ARG A 61 -5.59 -16.36 -7.25
CA ARG A 61 -5.41 -16.83 -8.63
C ARG A 61 -4.90 -18.27 -8.68
N ALA A 62 -4.06 -18.67 -7.72
CA ALA A 62 -3.61 -20.05 -7.53
C ALA A 62 -4.77 -20.98 -7.08
N ARG A 63 -5.67 -20.50 -6.21
CA ARG A 63 -6.92 -21.22 -5.88
C ARG A 63 -7.79 -21.43 -7.12
N ARG A 64 -8.04 -20.38 -7.91
CA ARG A 64 -8.82 -20.50 -9.16
C ARG A 64 -8.17 -21.46 -10.16
N ARG A 65 -6.84 -21.52 -10.25
CA ARG A 65 -6.13 -22.50 -11.09
C ARG A 65 -6.18 -23.93 -10.56
N ARG A 66 -6.39 -24.14 -9.25
CA ARG A 66 -6.52 -25.46 -8.64
C ARG A 66 -7.96 -26.02 -8.63
N GLY A 67 -8.95 -25.27 -9.13
CA GLY A 67 -10.29 -25.81 -9.41
C GLY A 67 -11.01 -26.41 -8.20
N LEU A 68 -10.93 -25.75 -7.03
CA LEU A 68 -11.81 -25.99 -5.88
C LEU A 68 -12.85 -24.88 -5.77
#